data_AF-A0A2W7RYB5-F1
#
_entry.id   AF-A0A2W7RYB5-F1
#
_cell.length_a   1.000
_cell.length_b   1.000
_cell.length_c   1.000
_cell.angle_alpha   90.00
_cell.angle_beta   90.00
_cell.angle_gamma   90.00
#
_symmetry.space_group_name_H-M   'P 1'
#
loop_
_entity.id
_entity.type
_entity.pdbx_description
1 polymer ?
#
loop_
_entity_poly.entity_id
_entity_poly.type
_entity_poly.pdbx_seq_one_letter_code
_entity_poly.pdbx_strand_id
1 'polypeptide(L)'
;MKIKRIIVAFAVLFFGFSISSQAQLRKIPSEVTDAFAKQFPKAAQVSWKDNLTNFQANFQNSDTVMQVKYNNKGQWLETISKMPYDQLNDAIKDGFDKSKFNDWEILLVQKITSLNNEVLYRIEVRKNAFRKTYLYFNAKGQLQKDAPAL
;
A
#
# COMPACT_ATOMS: atom_id res chain seq x y z
N MET A 1 59.27 15.83 36.18
CA MET A 1 57.88 15.36 36.30
C MET A 1 57.59 14.41 35.16
N LYS A 2 57.25 13.15 35.48
CA LYS A 2 57.07 12.04 34.54
C LYS A 2 55.67 12.11 33.95
N ILE A 3 55.52 12.01 32.63
CA ILE A 3 54.27 11.55 32.01
C ILE A 3 54.62 10.38 31.08
N LYS A 4 54.23 9.20 31.56
CA LYS A 4 54.43 7.91 30.91
C LYS A 4 53.48 7.80 29.72
N ARG A 5 54.01 7.28 28.60
CA ARG A 5 53.24 6.86 27.44
C ARG A 5 52.27 5.76 27.88
N ILE A 6 50.97 5.98 27.72
CA ILE A 6 49.96 4.93 27.84
C ILE A 6 49.35 4.76 26.45
N ILE A 7 49.82 3.72 25.76
CA ILE A 7 49.17 3.17 24.58
C ILE A 7 48.11 2.21 25.14
N VAL A 8 46.83 2.60 25.08
CA VAL A 8 45.72 1.66 25.29
C VAL A 8 45.25 1.23 23.90
N ALA A 9 45.70 0.05 23.47
CA ALA A 9 45.14 -0.62 22.30
C ALA A 9 43.78 -1.21 22.72
N PHE A 10 42.70 -0.55 22.29
CA PHE A 10 41.32 -1.00 22.49
C PHE A 10 41.01 -2.11 21.46
N ALA A 11 41.33 -3.36 21.80
CA ALA A 11 40.89 -4.51 21.04
C ALA A 11 39.47 -4.90 21.48
N VAL A 12 38.45 -4.28 20.89
CA VAL A 12 37.07 -4.77 20.98
C VAL A 12 36.73 -5.48 19.68
N LEU A 13 36.73 -6.80 19.76
CA LEU A 13 36.18 -7.73 18.77
C LEU A 13 34.71 -7.38 18.54
N PHE A 14 34.41 -6.74 17.41
CA PHE A 14 33.05 -6.69 16.87
C PHE A 14 32.68 -8.09 16.38
N PHE A 15 32.09 -8.90 17.26
CA PHE A 15 31.33 -10.07 16.83
C PHE A 15 30.11 -9.56 16.04
N GLY A 16 30.14 -9.78 14.72
CA GLY A 16 29.04 -9.47 13.83
C GLY A 16 27.83 -10.32 14.17
N PHE A 17 26.89 -9.76 14.93
CA PHE A 17 25.56 -10.35 15.07
C PHE A 17 24.76 -9.96 13.82
N SER A 18 24.89 -10.75 12.76
CA SER A 18 23.96 -10.69 11.63
C SER A 18 22.65 -11.29 12.10
N ILE A 19 21.74 -10.47 12.62
CA ILE A 19 20.34 -10.87 12.79
C ILE A 19 19.75 -10.90 11.38
N SER A 20 19.91 -12.02 10.68
CA SER A 20 19.06 -12.34 9.54
C SER A 20 17.67 -12.65 10.08
N SER A 21 16.89 -11.60 10.33
CA SER A 21 15.43 -11.72 10.44
C SER A 21 14.91 -12.13 9.07
N GLN A 22 15.00 -13.43 8.76
CA GLN A 22 14.15 -14.06 7.78
C GLN A 22 12.75 -14.01 8.38
N ALA A 23 12.04 -12.92 8.13
CA ALA A 23 10.61 -12.86 8.41
C ALA A 23 9.96 -13.97 7.57
N GLN A 24 9.81 -15.16 8.15
CA GLN A 24 9.11 -16.26 7.51
C GLN A 24 7.68 -15.78 7.28
N LEU A 25 7.36 -15.49 6.02
CA LEU A 25 5.98 -15.24 5.61
C LEU A 25 5.16 -16.44 6.09
N ARG A 26 4.16 -16.20 6.94
CA ARG A 26 3.30 -17.28 7.41
C ARG A 26 2.60 -17.86 6.20
N LYS A 27 2.42 -19.18 6.21
CA LYS A 27 1.69 -19.88 5.16
C LYS A 27 0.29 -19.26 5.05
N ILE A 28 -0.09 -18.87 3.83
CA ILE A 28 -1.40 -18.31 3.55
C ILE A 28 -2.46 -19.40 3.75
N PRO A 29 -3.53 -19.16 4.51
CA PRO A 29 -4.62 -20.12 4.71
C PRO A 29 -5.26 -20.51 3.38
N SER A 30 -5.66 -21.77 3.24
CA SER A 30 -6.34 -22.25 2.02
C SER A 30 -7.66 -21.53 1.78
N GLU A 31 -8.37 -21.17 2.84
CA GLU A 31 -9.64 -20.43 2.79
C GLU A 31 -9.45 -19.08 2.09
N VAL A 32 -8.30 -18.45 2.26
CA VAL A 32 -7.95 -17.18 1.61
C VAL A 32 -7.68 -17.38 0.12
N THR A 33 -6.89 -18.40 -0.24
CA THR A 33 -6.58 -18.68 -1.65
C THR A 33 -7.80 -19.16 -2.42
N ASP A 34 -8.69 -19.92 -1.77
CA ASP A 34 -9.93 -20.42 -2.37
C ASP A 34 -10.93 -19.28 -2.59
N ALA A 35 -11.10 -18.40 -1.60
CA ALA A 35 -11.94 -17.21 -1.74
C ALA A 35 -11.44 -16.31 -2.89
N PHE A 36 -10.12 -16.12 -2.99
CA PHE A 36 -9.50 -15.38 -4.08
C PHE A 36 -9.77 -16.01 -5.45
N ALA A 37 -9.51 -17.31 -5.61
CA ALA A 37 -9.72 -18.02 -6.87
C ALA A 37 -11.19 -17.99 -7.31
N LYS A 38 -12.13 -18.04 -6.36
CA LYS A 38 -13.56 -17.90 -6.63
C LYS A 38 -13.94 -16.49 -7.08
N GLN A 39 -13.38 -15.46 -6.46
CA GLN A 39 -13.71 -14.06 -6.75
C GLN A 39 -13.03 -13.57 -8.04
N PHE A 40 -11.81 -14.04 -8.33
CA PHE A 40 -11.01 -13.63 -9.48
C PHE A 40 -10.49 -14.85 -10.26
N PRO A 41 -11.36 -15.63 -10.92
CA PRO A 41 -10.98 -16.87 -11.60
C PRO A 41 -10.05 -16.66 -12.81
N LYS A 42 -9.94 -15.42 -13.31
CA LYS A 42 -9.06 -15.01 -14.42
C LYS A 42 -7.82 -14.24 -13.95
N ALA A 43 -7.54 -14.21 -12.65
CA ALA A 43 -6.37 -13.51 -12.14
C ALA A 43 -5.07 -14.14 -12.66
N ALA A 44 -4.14 -13.29 -13.05
CA ALA A 44 -2.78 -13.64 -13.46
C ALA A 44 -1.76 -12.88 -12.61
N GLN A 45 -0.50 -13.33 -12.64
CA GLN A 45 0.62 -12.67 -11.97
C GLN A 45 0.36 -12.38 -10.47
N VAL A 46 -0.22 -13.35 -9.77
CA VAL A 46 -0.64 -13.19 -8.37
C VAL A 46 0.58 -13.20 -7.45
N SER A 47 0.71 -12.15 -6.65
CA SER A 47 1.72 -12.01 -5.60
C SER A 47 1.05 -11.68 -4.27
N TRP A 48 1.43 -12.42 -3.23
CA TRP A 48 0.80 -12.32 -1.91
C TRP A 48 1.68 -11.58 -0.90
N LYS A 49 1.02 -10.90 0.04
CA LYS A 49 1.63 -10.27 1.21
C LYS A 49 0.83 -10.64 2.47
N ASP A 50 1.52 -11.05 3.53
CA ASP A 50 0.96 -11.19 4.88
C ASP A 50 1.19 -9.87 5.64
N ASN A 51 0.11 -9.15 5.93
CA ASN A 51 0.14 -7.88 6.66
C ASN A 51 -0.15 -8.08 8.16
N LEU A 52 0.12 -9.27 8.71
CA LEU A 52 -0.16 -9.72 10.07
C LEU A 52 -1.64 -9.94 10.40
N THR A 53 -2.49 -8.97 10.02
CA THR A 53 -3.94 -8.93 10.30
C THR A 53 -4.80 -9.34 9.11
N ASN A 54 -4.22 -9.33 7.91
CA ASN A 54 -4.89 -9.64 6.65
C ASN A 54 -3.88 -10.16 5.63
N PHE A 55 -4.40 -10.83 4.61
CA PHE A 55 -3.65 -11.28 3.45
C PHE A 55 -4.03 -10.42 2.26
N GLN A 56 -3.04 -9.89 1.56
CA GLN A 56 -3.24 -9.08 0.36
C GLN A 56 -2.71 -9.83 -0.87
N ALA A 57 -3.57 -10.04 -1.86
CA ALA A 57 -3.14 -10.43 -3.20
C ALA A 57 -3.01 -9.18 -4.08
N ASN A 58 -1.89 -9.06 -4.77
CA ASN A 58 -1.67 -8.14 -5.89
C ASN A 58 -1.66 -8.97 -7.16
N PHE A 59 -2.45 -8.60 -8.15
CA PHE A 59 -2.65 -9.44 -9.33
C PHE A 59 -3.08 -8.60 -10.52
N GLN A 60 -2.94 -9.18 -11.71
CA GLN A 60 -3.53 -8.64 -12.92
C GLN A 60 -4.86 -9.36 -13.18
N ASN A 61 -5.90 -8.61 -13.47
CA ASN A 61 -7.19 -9.15 -13.90
C ASN A 61 -7.57 -8.46 -15.21
N SER A 62 -7.49 -9.22 -16.31
CA SER A 62 -7.49 -8.64 -17.67
C SER A 62 -6.40 -7.57 -17.80
N ASP A 63 -6.71 -6.35 -18.23
CA ASP A 63 -5.71 -5.27 -18.38
C ASP A 63 -5.58 -4.38 -17.13
N THR A 64 -6.19 -4.77 -16.01
CA THR A 64 -6.21 -3.97 -14.78
C THR A 64 -5.36 -4.60 -13.68
N VAL A 65 -4.44 -3.82 -13.12
CA VAL A 65 -3.72 -4.19 -11.89
C VAL A 65 -4.63 -3.93 -10.69
N MET A 66 -4.83 -4.97 -9.89
CA MET A 66 -5.72 -4.97 -8.74
C MET A 66 -5.01 -5.43 -7.47
N GLN A 67 -5.56 -5.02 -6.34
CA GLN A 67 -5.22 -5.53 -5.02
C GLN A 67 -6.51 -5.97 -4.33
N VAL A 68 -6.46 -7.07 -3.60
CA VAL A 68 -7.57 -7.50 -2.76
C VAL A 68 -7.04 -7.94 -1.41
N LYS A 69 -7.79 -7.63 -0.35
CA LYS A 69 -7.48 -8.03 1.02
C LYS A 69 -8.53 -8.99 1.54
N TYR A 70 -8.07 -10.03 2.21
CA TYR A 70 -8.88 -10.99 2.94
C TYR A 70 -8.41 -11.07 4.39
N ASN A 71 -9.33 -11.35 5.32
CA ASN A 71 -8.94 -11.72 6.67
C ASN A 71 -8.46 -13.19 6.74
N ASN A 72 -8.06 -13.64 7.92
CA ASN A 72 -7.55 -15.01 8.14
C ASN A 72 -8.56 -16.13 7.84
N LYS A 73 -9.85 -15.81 7.69
CA LYS A 73 -10.92 -16.74 7.37
C LYS A 73 -11.33 -16.70 5.88
N GLY A 74 -10.58 -16.00 5.04
CA GLY A 74 -10.91 -15.82 3.63
C GLY A 74 -12.08 -14.86 3.38
N GLN A 75 -12.52 -14.10 4.38
CA GLN A 75 -13.57 -13.10 4.15
C GLN A 75 -12.96 -11.87 3.47
N TRP A 76 -13.59 -11.45 2.38
CA TRP A 76 -13.21 -10.26 1.63
C TRP A 76 -13.32 -9.01 2.52
N LEU A 77 -12.32 -8.13 2.44
CA LEU A 77 -12.28 -6.88 3.21
C LEU A 77 -12.35 -5.66 2.29
N GLU A 78 -11.53 -5.68 1.24
CA GLU A 78 -11.33 -4.53 0.36
C GLU A 78 -10.79 -4.99 -0.99
N THR A 79 -11.24 -4.35 -2.07
CA THR A 79 -10.61 -4.43 -3.39
C THR A 79 -10.21 -3.03 -3.84
N ILE A 80 -8.97 -2.92 -4.34
CA ILE A 80 -8.41 -1.71 -4.91
C ILE A 80 -8.09 -1.99 -6.37
N SER A 81 -8.62 -1.19 -7.29
CA SER A 81 -8.26 -1.26 -8.72
C SER A 81 -7.64 0.04 -9.18
N LYS A 82 -6.60 -0.05 -10.01
CA LYS A 82 -6.09 1.13 -10.73
C LYS A 82 -7.09 1.57 -11.78
N MET A 83 -7.20 2.87 -12.01
CA MET A 83 -7.99 3.44 -13.10
C MET A 83 -7.33 4.71 -13.65
N PRO A 84 -7.61 5.10 -14.91
CA PRO A 84 -7.21 6.40 -15.43
C PRO A 84 -7.89 7.55 -14.70
N TYR A 85 -7.22 8.69 -14.59
CA TYR A 85 -7.80 9.91 -14.01
C TYR A 85 -9.03 10.38 -14.79
N ASP A 86 -9.02 10.24 -16.12
CA ASP A 86 -10.12 10.67 -16.98
C ASP A 86 -11.44 9.94 -16.71
N GLN A 87 -11.38 8.74 -16.14
CA GLN A 87 -12.56 7.96 -15.74
C GLN A 87 -13.16 8.41 -14.39
N LEU A 88 -12.54 9.34 -13.67
CA LEU A 88 -13.16 9.96 -12.51
C LEU A 88 -14.36 10.80 -12.95
N ASN A 89 -15.41 10.82 -12.12
CA ASN A 89 -16.54 11.71 -12.36
C ASN A 89 -16.14 13.18 -12.10
N ASP A 90 -16.92 14.10 -12.67
CA ASP A 90 -16.60 15.53 -12.60
C ASP A 90 -16.62 16.06 -11.16
N ALA A 91 -17.45 15.49 -10.29
CA ALA A 91 -17.49 15.87 -8.87
C ALA A 91 -16.14 15.61 -8.18
N ILE A 92 -15.49 14.47 -8.44
CA ILE A 92 -14.19 14.15 -7.86
C ILE A 92 -13.09 15.02 -8.46
N LYS A 93 -13.13 15.29 -9.77
CA LYS A 93 -12.18 16.20 -10.44
C LYS A 93 -12.28 17.61 -9.84
N ASP A 94 -13.49 18.15 -9.74
CA ASP A 94 -13.76 19.45 -9.08
C ASP A 94 -13.32 19.46 -7.60
N GLY A 95 -13.58 18.37 -6.88
CA GLY A 95 -13.12 18.20 -5.50
C GLY A 95 -11.60 18.21 -5.36
N PHE A 96 -10.89 17.61 -6.32
CA PHE A 96 -9.44 17.65 -6.40
C PHE A 96 -8.92 19.07 -6.71
N ASP A 97 -9.50 19.72 -7.72
CA ASP A 97 -9.12 21.06 -8.17
C ASP A 97 -9.32 22.14 -7.09
N LYS A 98 -10.30 21.95 -6.21
CA LYS A 98 -10.55 22.82 -5.04
C LYS A 98 -9.70 22.48 -3.83
N SER A 99 -8.96 21.37 -3.85
CA SER A 99 -8.12 20.97 -2.73
C SER A 99 -6.81 21.75 -2.70
N LYS A 100 -6.13 21.75 -1.54
CA LYS A 100 -4.79 22.33 -1.36
C LYS A 100 -3.67 21.59 -2.12
N PHE A 101 -4.01 20.58 -2.92
CA PHE A 101 -3.10 19.70 -3.64
C PHE A 101 -3.28 19.77 -5.16
N ASN A 102 -4.10 20.70 -5.65
CA ASN A 102 -4.45 20.84 -7.07
C ASN A 102 -3.25 21.11 -7.99
N ASP A 103 -2.18 21.68 -7.45
CA ASP A 103 -0.93 21.96 -8.15
C ASP A 103 0.08 20.79 -8.09
N TRP A 104 -0.28 19.67 -7.45
CA TRP A 104 0.61 18.51 -7.31
C TRP A 104 0.43 17.53 -8.46
N GLU A 105 1.52 16.88 -8.85
CA GLU A 105 1.51 15.87 -9.90
C GLU A 105 0.71 14.65 -9.46
N ILE A 106 -0.28 14.26 -10.25
CA ILE A 106 -1.04 13.02 -10.04
C ILE A 106 -0.20 11.84 -10.53
N LEU A 107 0.10 10.91 -9.63
CA LEU A 107 0.87 9.71 -9.93
C LEU A 107 -0.01 8.50 -10.22
N LEU A 108 -1.11 8.36 -9.48
CA LEU A 108 -1.95 7.19 -9.55
C LEU A 108 -3.38 7.50 -9.08
N VAL A 109 -4.36 6.92 -9.77
CA VAL A 109 -5.76 6.93 -9.35
C VAL A 109 -6.22 5.50 -9.12
N GLN A 110 -6.91 5.29 -8.01
CA GLN A 110 -7.42 4.00 -7.60
C GLN A 110 -8.85 4.09 -7.08
N LYS A 111 -9.67 3.11 -7.43
CA LYS A 111 -10.98 2.89 -6.82
C LYS A 111 -10.83 1.87 -5.70
N ILE A 112 -11.35 2.20 -4.54
CA ILE A 112 -11.38 1.36 -3.34
C ILE A 112 -12.83 0.97 -3.09
N THR A 113 -13.10 -0.32 -2.99
CA THR A 113 -14.41 -0.85 -2.61
C THR A 113 -14.24 -1.69 -1.35
N SER A 114 -14.95 -1.33 -0.30
CA SER A 114 -14.89 -1.97 1.02
C SER A 114 -16.02 -2.97 1.23
N LEU A 115 -15.90 -3.84 2.24
CA LEU A 115 -16.90 -4.87 2.59
C LEU A 115 -18.35 -4.36 2.73
N ASN A 116 -18.53 -3.12 3.18
CA ASN A 116 -19.83 -2.44 3.33
C ASN A 116 -20.36 -1.81 2.02
N ASN A 117 -19.75 -2.12 0.87
CA ASN A 117 -19.98 -1.49 -0.43
C ASN A 117 -19.69 0.02 -0.46
N GLU A 118 -18.94 0.54 0.51
CA GLU A 118 -18.45 1.90 0.47
C GLU A 118 -17.38 2.03 -0.63
N VAL A 119 -17.50 3.09 -1.42
CA VAL A 119 -16.60 3.39 -2.52
C VAL A 119 -15.85 4.69 -2.24
N LEU A 120 -14.52 4.60 -2.23
CA LEU A 120 -13.62 5.75 -2.17
C LEU A 120 -12.75 5.76 -3.42
N TYR A 121 -12.36 6.97 -3.83
CA TYR A 121 -11.41 7.20 -4.91
C TYR A 121 -10.14 7.77 -4.30
N ARG A 122 -9.04 7.05 -4.45
CA ARG A 122 -7.73 7.45 -3.96
C ARG A 122 -6.92 8.05 -5.10
N ILE A 123 -6.46 9.29 -4.90
CA ILE A 123 -5.51 9.96 -5.78
C ILE A 123 -4.18 10.05 -5.04
N GLU A 124 -3.13 9.40 -5.56
CA GLU A 124 -1.76 9.60 -5.10
C GLU A 124 -1.18 10.81 -5.83
N VAL A 125 -0.78 11.82 -5.07
CA VAL A 125 -0.17 13.04 -5.59
C VAL A 125 1.23 13.26 -5.05
N ARG A 126 2.06 13.95 -5.83
CA ARG A 126 3.45 14.25 -5.50
C ARG A 126 3.76 15.73 -5.66
N LYS A 127 4.33 16.33 -4.62
CA LYS A 127 4.86 17.71 -4.70
C LYS A 127 6.28 17.76 -5.25
N ASN A 128 7.10 16.81 -4.80
CA ASN A 128 8.51 16.66 -5.16
C ASN A 128 8.97 15.23 -4.85
N ALA A 129 10.26 14.93 -5.07
CA ALA A 129 10.82 13.58 -4.90
C ALA A 129 10.55 12.94 -3.52
N PHE A 130 10.37 13.74 -2.46
CA PHE A 130 10.27 13.25 -1.07
C PHE A 130 8.87 13.35 -0.49
N ARG A 131 7.94 14.04 -1.16
CA ARG A 131 6.61 14.31 -0.63
C ARG A 131 5.53 13.78 -1.54
N LYS A 132 4.97 12.64 -1.12
CA LYS A 132 3.79 12.02 -1.71
C LYS A 132 2.65 11.96 -0.70
N THR A 133 1.41 12.02 -1.18
CA THR A 133 0.22 12.01 -0.34
C THR A 133 -0.90 11.26 -1.05
N TYR A 134 -1.62 10.43 -0.32
CA TYR A 134 -2.87 9.83 -0.75
C TYR A 134 -4.04 10.73 -0.33
N LEU A 135 -4.91 11.05 -1.28
CA LEU A 135 -6.15 11.80 -1.09
C LEU A 135 -7.34 10.86 -1.31
N TYR A 136 -8.24 10.76 -0.34
CA TYR A 136 -9.40 9.87 -0.39
C TYR A 136 -10.67 10.68 -0.58
N PHE A 137 -11.26 10.60 -1.77
CA PHE A 137 -12.52 11.26 -2.10
C PHE A 137 -13.67 10.27 -2.06
N ASN A 138 -14.85 10.73 -1.62
CA ASN A 138 -16.09 9.97 -1.82
C ASN A 138 -16.64 10.23 -3.25
N ALA A 139 -17.70 9.52 -3.62
CA ALA A 139 -18.32 9.66 -4.95
C ALA A 139 -18.89 11.06 -5.26
N LYS A 140 -19.08 11.90 -4.24
CA LYS A 140 -19.54 13.30 -4.36
C LYS A 140 -18.38 14.29 -4.48
N GLY A 141 -17.13 13.81 -4.56
CA GLY A 141 -15.95 14.66 -4.66
C GLY A 141 -15.51 15.31 -3.35
N GLN A 142 -16.04 14.87 -2.20
CA GLN A 142 -15.63 15.41 -0.91
C GLN A 142 -14.38 14.67 -0.42
N LEU A 143 -13.31 15.41 -0.15
CA LEU A 143 -12.10 14.86 0.48
C LEU A 143 -12.42 14.38 1.89
N GLN A 144 -12.39 13.07 2.11
CA GLN A 144 -12.64 12.43 3.40
C GLN A 144 -11.38 12.40 4.26
N LYS A 145 -10.22 12.20 3.63
CA LYS A 145 -8.94 12.02 4.32
C LYS A 145 -7.79 12.30 3.38
N ASP A 146 -6.69 12.83 3.94
CA ASP A 146 -5.37 12.77 3.34
C ASP A 146 -4.37 12.06 4.26
N ALA A 147 -3.38 11.38 3.68
CA ALA A 147 -2.33 10.69 4.43
C ALA A 147 -1.03 10.63 3.62
N PRO A 148 0.16 10.67 4.27
CA PRO A 148 1.42 10.42 3.57
C PRO A 148 1.40 9.10 2.79
N ALA A 149 1.89 9.11 1.56
CA ALA A 149 2.11 7.89 0.80
C ALA A 149 3.53 7.37 1.07
N LEU A 150 3.62 6.09 1.45
CA LEU A 150 4.86 5.38 1.74
C LEU A 150 5.47 4.77 0.48
#